data_AF-A0A2S6MWF1-F1
#
_entry.id   AF-A0A2S6MWF1-F1
#
_cell.length_a   1.000
_cell.length_b   1.000
_cell.length_c   1.000
_cell.angle_alpha   90.00
_cell.angle_beta   90.00
_cell.angle_gamma   90.00
#
_symmetry.space_group_name_H-M   'P 1'
#
loop_
_entity.id
_entity.type
_entity.pdbx_description
1 polymer ?
#
loop_
_entity_poly.entity_id
_entity_poly.type
_entity_poly.pdbx_seq_one_letter_code
_entity_poly.pdbx_strand_id
1 'polypeptide(L)'
;MPQAPWIFPTLADRRWIEADLDALARAAFPATDGVNPLNDPWFCDRWVAEAAARLGADHCWGGWLEDRAHLWRGHYLPEGCTIHLGIDLNVPVGTPVLAPVSGEVMHAVPCRASGGGWGGWFVLRADAPEGGAAYVLLGHLAHASLPQAGARIIRGTPIGVIGAPRENGGWYPHLHLQALSGEAWEAVQHAPDTLLDGYGYLGEALGRLFPDPAPLAGLRGRSRLRPDG
;
A
#
# COMPACT_ATOMS: atom_id res chain seq x y z
N MET A 1 -4.92 12.84 -19.54
CA MET A 1 -5.24 12.79 -18.10
C MET A 1 -4.41 11.68 -17.48
N PRO A 2 -3.97 11.78 -16.21
CA PRO A 2 -3.34 10.64 -15.53
C PRO A 2 -4.27 9.43 -15.61
N GLN A 3 -3.74 8.27 -15.95
CA GLN A 3 -4.52 7.05 -16.08
C GLN A 3 -5.01 6.62 -14.69
N ALA A 4 -6.34 6.51 -14.52
CA ALA A 4 -6.90 5.93 -13.31
C ALA A 4 -6.44 4.46 -13.16
N PRO A 5 -6.13 3.98 -11.95
CA PRO A 5 -5.77 2.59 -11.74
C PRO A 5 -6.93 1.68 -12.15
N TRP A 6 -6.69 0.75 -13.08
CA TRP A 6 -7.75 -0.09 -13.66
C TRP A 6 -8.36 -1.07 -12.65
N ILE A 7 -7.68 -1.31 -11.53
CA ILE A 7 -8.11 -2.19 -10.44
C ILE A 7 -9.29 -1.63 -9.62
N PHE A 8 -9.69 -0.37 -9.85
CA PHE A 8 -10.84 0.28 -9.22
C PHE A 8 -11.90 0.68 -10.26
N PRO A 9 -12.72 -0.26 -10.76
CA PRO A 9 -13.66 0.01 -11.85
C PRO A 9 -14.70 1.08 -11.49
N THR A 10 -15.05 1.22 -10.21
CA THR A 10 -16.01 2.23 -9.73
C THR A 10 -15.42 3.64 -9.68
N LEU A 11 -14.11 3.80 -9.87
CA LEU A 11 -13.39 5.09 -9.81
C LEU A 11 -12.68 5.42 -11.14
N ALA A 12 -13.06 4.74 -12.23
CA ALA A 12 -12.40 4.88 -13.53
C ALA A 12 -12.60 6.27 -14.17
N ASP A 13 -13.66 7.00 -13.77
CA ASP A 13 -13.97 8.37 -14.23
C ASP A 13 -13.34 9.47 -13.37
N ARG A 14 -12.61 9.09 -12.29
CA ARG A 14 -12.04 10.02 -11.32
C ARG A 14 -10.65 10.48 -11.73
N ARG A 15 -10.26 11.65 -11.22
CA ARG A 15 -8.91 12.20 -11.40
C ARG A 15 -7.99 11.68 -10.31
N TRP A 16 -6.81 11.22 -10.72
CA TRP A 16 -5.79 10.68 -9.84
C TRP A 16 -4.52 11.51 -9.96
N ILE A 17 -3.79 11.65 -8.85
CA ILE A 17 -2.46 12.26 -8.84
C ILE A 17 -1.48 11.40 -8.06
N GLU A 18 -0.23 11.37 -8.51
CA GLU A 18 0.86 10.82 -7.71
C GLU A 18 1.24 11.84 -6.62
N ALA A 19 1.40 11.39 -5.38
CA ALA A 19 1.71 12.25 -4.23
C ALA A 19 2.80 11.62 -3.35
N ASP A 20 3.69 12.48 -2.87
CA ASP A 20 4.63 12.20 -1.77
C ASP A 20 3.95 12.66 -0.47
N LEU A 21 3.46 11.71 0.31
CA LEU A 21 2.67 12.00 1.51
C LEU A 21 3.56 12.52 2.65
N ASP A 22 4.81 12.08 2.75
CA ASP A 22 5.76 12.56 3.73
C ASP A 22 6.10 14.04 3.48
N ALA A 23 6.38 14.42 2.24
CA ALA A 23 6.61 15.81 1.86
C ALA A 23 5.38 16.68 2.14
N LEU A 24 4.17 16.20 1.80
CA LEU A 24 2.92 16.90 2.11
C LEU A 24 2.70 17.03 3.63
N ALA A 25 3.02 16.00 4.40
CA ALA A 25 2.91 16.00 5.86
C ALA A 25 3.91 16.96 6.50
N ARG A 26 5.15 17.06 5.98
CA ARG A 26 6.14 18.05 6.43
C ARG A 26 5.66 19.47 6.20
N ALA A 27 5.06 19.74 5.04
CA ALA A 27 4.52 21.06 4.72
C ALA A 27 3.30 21.42 5.60
N ALA A 28 2.41 20.46 5.84
CA ALA A 28 1.17 20.71 6.59
C ALA A 28 1.37 20.69 8.12
N PHE A 29 2.30 19.89 8.62
CA PHE A 29 2.56 19.67 10.04
C PHE A 29 4.07 19.76 10.33
N PRO A 30 4.68 20.94 10.22
CA PRO A 30 6.13 21.12 10.39
C PRO A 30 6.60 20.91 11.83
N ALA A 31 5.71 21.10 12.82
CA ALA A 31 6.00 20.86 14.22
C ALA A 31 6.14 19.36 14.51
N THR A 32 7.27 19.00 15.12
CA THR A 32 7.60 17.63 15.52
C THR A 32 7.42 17.38 17.02
N ASP A 33 7.14 18.44 17.79
CA ASP A 33 6.75 18.37 19.19
C ASP A 33 5.25 18.08 19.34
N GLY A 34 4.91 17.18 20.26
CA GLY A 34 3.53 16.80 20.57
C GLY A 34 3.01 15.59 19.79
N VAL A 35 1.70 15.38 19.87
CA VAL A 35 1.01 14.24 19.25
C VAL A 35 0.87 14.49 17.75
N ASN A 36 1.36 13.57 16.93
CA ASN A 36 1.15 13.59 15.49
C ASN A 36 -0.33 13.29 15.17
N PRO A 37 -1.12 14.26 14.63
CA PRO A 37 -2.54 14.03 14.37
C PRO A 37 -2.77 13.01 13.24
N LEU A 38 -1.77 12.77 12.39
CA LEU A 38 -1.84 11.78 11.31
C LEU A 38 -1.83 10.33 11.83
N ASN A 39 -1.51 10.10 13.10
CA ASN A 39 -1.65 8.79 13.72
C ASN A 39 -3.11 8.47 14.10
N ASP A 40 -4.03 9.44 14.05
CA ASP A 40 -5.47 9.16 14.08
C ASP A 40 -5.94 8.81 12.66
N PRO A 41 -6.43 7.58 12.40
CA PRO A 41 -6.70 7.12 11.04
C PRO A 41 -7.84 7.88 10.37
N TRP A 42 -8.80 8.41 11.12
CA TRP A 42 -9.91 9.18 10.56
C TRP A 42 -9.49 10.61 10.23
N PHE A 43 -8.62 11.20 11.05
CA PHE A 43 -8.00 12.48 10.74
C PHE A 43 -7.12 12.37 9.50
N CYS A 44 -6.27 11.34 9.44
CA CYS A 44 -5.39 11.09 8.31
C CYS A 44 -6.17 10.87 7.01
N ASP A 45 -7.24 10.05 7.02
CA ASP A 45 -8.14 9.83 5.88
C ASP A 45 -8.67 11.15 5.29
N ARG A 46 -9.25 12.01 6.15
CA ARG A 46 -9.74 13.32 5.73
C ARG A 46 -8.63 14.21 5.19
N TRP A 47 -7.48 14.22 5.86
CA TRP A 47 -6.34 15.03 5.44
C TRP A 47 -5.80 14.61 4.07
N VAL A 48 -5.65 13.30 3.82
CA VAL A 48 -5.20 12.77 2.51
C VAL A 48 -6.20 13.14 1.40
N ALA A 49 -7.50 13.00 1.66
CA ALA A 49 -8.54 13.39 0.71
C ALA A 49 -8.50 14.91 0.40
N GLU A 50 -8.35 15.75 1.43
CA GLU A 50 -8.18 17.19 1.26
C GLU A 50 -6.89 17.55 0.51
N ALA A 51 -5.78 16.85 0.77
CA ALA A 51 -4.52 17.06 0.08
C ALA A 51 -4.65 16.74 -1.42
N ALA A 52 -5.28 15.62 -1.78
CA ALA A 52 -5.58 15.27 -3.17
C ALA A 52 -6.46 16.36 -3.85
N ALA A 53 -7.50 16.83 -3.16
CA ALA A 53 -8.38 17.87 -3.66
C ALA A 53 -7.66 19.20 -3.91
N ARG A 54 -6.75 19.62 -3.01
CA ARG A 54 -5.90 20.82 -3.18
C ARG A 54 -4.97 20.70 -4.40
N LEU A 55 -4.57 19.48 -4.74
CA LEU A 55 -3.80 19.18 -5.95
C LEU A 55 -4.67 18.99 -7.21
N GLY A 56 -5.98 19.22 -7.11
CA GLY A 56 -6.90 19.14 -8.23
C GLY A 56 -7.26 17.71 -8.66
N ALA A 57 -7.13 16.73 -7.76
CA ALA A 57 -7.50 15.34 -7.99
C ALA A 57 -8.60 14.87 -7.02
N ASP A 58 -9.28 13.78 -7.36
CA ASP A 58 -10.26 13.14 -6.48
C ASP A 58 -9.59 12.10 -5.56
N HIS A 59 -8.51 11.47 -6.04
CA HIS A 59 -7.73 10.48 -5.32
C HIS A 59 -6.23 10.71 -5.56
N CYS A 60 -5.40 10.23 -4.64
CA CYS A 60 -3.95 10.19 -4.83
C CYS A 60 -3.39 8.79 -4.60
N TRP A 61 -2.19 8.56 -5.12
CA TRP A 61 -1.44 7.33 -4.93
C TRP A 61 0.04 7.63 -4.86
N GLY A 62 0.86 6.70 -4.37
CA GLY A 62 2.30 6.87 -4.37
C GLY A 62 3.02 6.06 -3.32
N GLY A 63 4.27 6.45 -3.08
CA GLY A 63 5.01 6.02 -1.90
C GLY A 63 5.96 4.84 -2.05
N TRP A 64 6.28 4.37 -3.26
CA TRP A 64 7.28 3.31 -3.39
C TRP A 64 8.68 3.84 -3.13
N LEU A 65 9.33 3.24 -2.14
CA LEU A 65 10.61 3.67 -1.56
C LEU A 65 10.58 5.09 -1.01
N GLU A 66 9.41 5.58 -0.62
CA GLU A 66 9.23 6.85 0.09
C GLU A 66 9.68 6.67 1.55
N ASP A 67 10.50 7.61 2.03
CA ASP A 67 10.83 7.71 3.45
C ASP A 67 9.70 8.44 4.18
N ARG A 68 8.93 7.70 4.98
CA ARG A 68 7.75 8.20 5.70
C ARG A 68 8.03 8.53 7.16
N ALA A 69 9.29 8.80 7.52
CA ALA A 69 9.68 9.07 8.89
C ALA A 69 8.94 10.26 9.54
N HIS A 70 8.59 11.30 8.76
CA HIS A 70 7.85 12.44 9.31
C HIS A 70 6.36 12.17 9.35
N LEU A 71 5.81 11.54 8.31
CA LEU A 71 4.43 11.13 8.21
C LEU A 71 4.05 10.24 9.40
N TRP A 72 4.90 9.26 9.74
CA TRP A 72 4.68 8.28 10.80
C TRP A 72 5.49 8.53 12.08
N ARG A 73 5.87 9.78 12.34
CA ARG A 73 6.51 10.13 13.62
C ARG A 73 5.58 9.76 14.80
N GLY A 74 6.16 9.09 15.80
CA GLY A 74 5.42 8.61 16.97
C GLY A 74 4.39 7.50 16.69
N HIS A 75 4.43 6.88 15.50
CA HIS A 75 3.63 5.70 15.18
C HIS A 75 4.26 4.43 15.77
N TYR A 76 3.57 3.29 15.68
CA TYR A 76 4.06 2.03 16.26
C TYR A 76 5.25 1.40 15.51
N LEU A 77 5.62 1.95 14.34
CA LEU A 77 6.70 1.41 13.51
C LEU A 77 8.04 1.45 14.27
N PRO A 78 8.91 0.44 14.10
CA PRO A 78 10.26 0.47 14.65
C PRO A 78 11.04 1.69 14.15
N GLU A 79 11.90 2.25 15.00
CA GLU A 79 12.73 3.40 14.64
C GLU A 79 13.60 3.09 13.40
N GLY A 80 13.55 3.96 12.40
CA GLY A 80 14.26 3.79 11.12
C GLY A 80 13.61 2.82 10.12
N CYS A 81 12.57 2.08 10.51
CA CYS A 81 11.79 1.22 9.61
C CYS A 81 10.63 2.00 8.98
N THR A 82 10.97 2.91 8.07
CA THR A 82 10.02 3.92 7.54
C THR A 82 10.03 4.00 6.02
N ILE A 83 10.88 3.22 5.34
CA ILE A 83 10.88 3.15 3.88
C ILE A 83 9.72 2.30 3.44
N HIS A 84 8.77 2.90 2.73
CA HIS A 84 7.58 2.22 2.28
C HIS A 84 7.89 1.31 1.07
N LEU A 85 7.55 0.02 1.19
CA LEU A 85 7.98 -1.03 0.24
C LEU A 85 6.98 -1.24 -0.91
N GLY A 86 5.80 -0.63 -0.83
CA GLY A 86 4.74 -0.72 -1.83
C GLY A 86 4.26 0.64 -2.30
N ILE A 87 3.01 0.68 -2.78
CA ILE A 87 2.26 1.93 -2.93
C ILE A 87 0.98 1.89 -2.15
N ASP A 88 0.54 3.08 -1.76
CA ASP A 88 -0.81 3.28 -1.27
C ASP A 88 -1.64 3.91 -2.37
N LEU A 89 -2.81 3.36 -2.61
CA LEU A 89 -3.84 3.94 -3.46
C LEU A 89 -4.98 4.42 -2.55
N ASN A 90 -5.08 5.74 -2.38
CA ASN A 90 -5.91 6.36 -1.36
C ASN A 90 -7.34 6.52 -1.87
N VAL A 91 -8.22 5.64 -1.41
CA VAL A 91 -9.61 5.53 -1.85
C VAL A 91 -10.54 5.24 -0.66
N PRO A 92 -11.84 5.56 -0.77
CA PRO A 92 -12.77 5.40 0.35
C PRO A 92 -12.95 3.94 0.79
N VAL A 93 -13.34 3.77 2.06
CA VAL A 93 -13.84 2.50 2.61
C VAL A 93 -14.91 1.89 1.70
N GLY A 94 -14.87 0.57 1.53
CA GLY A 94 -15.84 -0.16 0.73
C GLY A 94 -15.60 -0.12 -0.79
N THR A 95 -14.57 0.59 -1.25
CA THR A 95 -14.19 0.59 -2.68
C THR A 95 -13.83 -0.83 -3.13
N PRO A 96 -14.47 -1.38 -4.18
CA PRO A 96 -14.11 -2.71 -4.71
C PRO A 96 -12.73 -2.75 -5.35
N VAL A 97 -12.00 -3.83 -5.09
CA VAL A 97 -10.64 -4.07 -5.63
C VAL A 97 -10.67 -5.26 -6.57
N LEU A 98 -10.09 -5.10 -7.77
CA LEU A 98 -9.86 -6.20 -8.71
C LEU A 98 -8.45 -6.77 -8.58
N ALA A 99 -8.30 -8.07 -8.88
CA ALA A 99 -7.02 -8.76 -8.86
C ALA A 99 -6.07 -8.16 -9.90
N PRO A 100 -4.89 -7.62 -9.51
CA PRO A 100 -3.93 -7.05 -10.46
C PRO A 100 -3.29 -8.11 -11.36
N VAL A 101 -3.19 -9.35 -10.88
CA VAL A 101 -2.56 -10.49 -11.56
C VAL A 101 -3.38 -11.76 -11.39
N SER A 102 -3.20 -12.74 -12.30
CA SER A 102 -3.66 -14.11 -12.10
C SER A 102 -2.62 -14.87 -11.26
N GLY A 103 -3.07 -15.76 -10.38
CA GLY A 103 -2.16 -16.44 -9.48
C GLY A 103 -2.82 -17.35 -8.46
N GLU A 104 -2.00 -17.83 -7.52
CA GLU A 104 -2.44 -18.61 -6.37
C GLU A 104 -2.24 -17.79 -5.09
N VAL A 105 -3.25 -17.82 -4.20
CA VAL A 105 -3.15 -17.19 -2.88
C VAL A 105 -2.23 -18.03 -2.00
N MET A 106 -1.05 -17.51 -1.68
CA MET A 106 -0.05 -18.21 -0.86
C MET A 106 -0.32 -18.05 0.62
N HIS A 107 -0.84 -16.89 1.00
CA HIS A 107 -1.11 -16.53 2.39
C HIS A 107 -2.30 -15.58 2.43
N ALA A 108 -3.17 -15.72 3.42
CA ALA A 108 -4.30 -14.83 3.65
C ALA A 108 -4.58 -14.74 5.15
N VAL A 109 -4.65 -13.52 5.68
CA VAL A 109 -4.95 -13.27 7.09
C VAL A 109 -6.20 -12.43 7.18
N PRO A 110 -7.33 -13.01 7.61
CA PRO A 110 -8.43 -12.21 8.13
C PRO A 110 -8.02 -11.75 9.53
N CYS A 111 -7.65 -10.48 9.69
CA CYS A 111 -7.49 -9.96 11.04
C CYS A 111 -8.85 -10.00 11.79
N ARG A 112 -8.80 -10.18 13.12
CA ARG A 112 -9.98 -10.20 13.99
C ARG A 112 -9.87 -9.24 15.17
N ALA A 113 -8.76 -8.51 15.30
CA ALA A 113 -8.52 -7.64 16.46
C ALA A 113 -7.69 -6.40 16.10
N SER A 114 -8.12 -5.26 16.64
CA SER A 114 -7.49 -3.94 16.53
C SER A 114 -6.20 -3.86 17.37
N GLY A 115 -5.07 -3.50 16.74
CA GLY A 115 -3.79 -3.33 17.44
C GLY A 115 -2.56 -3.06 16.57
N GLY A 116 -2.73 -2.57 15.34
CA GLY A 116 -1.65 -2.43 14.34
C GLY A 116 -1.64 -3.57 13.30
N GLY A 117 -0.81 -3.42 12.27
CA GLY A 117 -0.69 -4.35 11.14
C GLY A 117 -1.65 -4.03 9.97
N TRP A 118 -1.91 -5.02 9.12
CA TRP A 118 -2.60 -4.81 7.83
C TRP A 118 -4.13 -4.86 7.84
N GLY A 119 -4.74 -5.30 8.93
CA GLY A 119 -6.13 -5.75 8.87
C GLY A 119 -6.28 -6.96 7.94
N GLY A 120 -7.23 -6.92 6.99
CA GLY A 120 -7.35 -7.97 5.99
C GLY A 120 -6.27 -7.85 4.90
N TRP A 121 -5.49 -8.91 4.70
CA TRP A 121 -4.49 -8.94 3.63
C TRP A 121 -4.22 -10.35 3.12
N PHE A 122 -3.63 -10.42 1.93
CA PHE A 122 -3.19 -11.67 1.33
C PHE A 122 -2.05 -11.46 0.34
N VAL A 123 -1.35 -12.55 0.02
CA VAL A 123 -0.27 -12.58 -0.97
C VAL A 123 -0.63 -13.53 -2.11
N LEU A 124 -0.51 -13.05 -3.33
CA LEU A 124 -0.63 -13.83 -4.56
C LEU A 124 0.75 -14.17 -5.11
N ARG A 125 0.99 -15.43 -5.46
CA ARG A 125 2.07 -15.80 -6.38
C ARG A 125 1.56 -15.62 -7.80
N ALA A 126 2.18 -14.72 -8.56
CA ALA A 126 1.79 -14.43 -9.94
C ALA A 126 2.11 -15.61 -10.86
N ASP A 127 1.18 -15.94 -11.77
CA ASP A 127 1.41 -16.97 -12.79
C ASP A 127 2.45 -16.54 -13.84
N ALA A 128 2.47 -15.24 -14.15
CA ALA A 128 3.39 -14.61 -15.09
C ALA A 128 3.99 -13.35 -14.44
N PRO A 129 5.12 -13.48 -13.73
CA PRO A 129 5.81 -12.34 -13.13
C PRO A 129 6.26 -11.32 -14.17
N GLU A 130 6.02 -10.04 -13.91
CA GLU A 130 6.47 -8.91 -14.73
C GLU A 130 7.21 -7.89 -13.86
N GLY A 131 8.26 -7.26 -14.39
CA GLY A 131 9.01 -6.24 -13.64
C GLY A 131 9.67 -6.74 -12.34
N GLY A 132 9.86 -8.05 -12.18
CA GLY A 132 10.38 -8.67 -10.96
C GLY A 132 9.32 -8.99 -9.90
N ALA A 133 8.05 -8.67 -10.13
CA ALA A 133 6.94 -8.95 -9.22
C ALA A 133 6.51 -10.43 -9.29
N ALA A 134 7.24 -11.30 -8.59
CA ALA A 134 6.89 -12.72 -8.47
C ALA A 134 5.70 -12.95 -7.54
N TYR A 135 5.59 -12.10 -6.51
CA TYR A 135 4.48 -12.12 -5.56
C TYR A 135 3.89 -10.70 -5.42
N VAL A 136 2.60 -10.64 -5.10
CA VAL A 136 1.86 -9.39 -4.91
C VAL A 136 1.11 -9.45 -3.58
N LEU A 137 1.41 -8.51 -2.69
CA LEU A 137 0.70 -8.32 -1.43
C LEU A 137 -0.38 -7.25 -1.62
N LEU A 138 -1.58 -7.55 -1.12
CA LEU A 138 -2.68 -6.60 -1.04
C LEU A 138 -3.12 -6.48 0.42
N GLY A 139 -3.00 -5.27 0.98
CA GLY A 139 -3.29 -4.97 2.39
C GLY A 139 -4.49 -4.04 2.60
N HIS A 140 -4.88 -3.85 3.87
CA HIS A 140 -5.92 -2.93 4.32
C HIS A 140 -7.33 -3.20 3.75
N LEU A 141 -7.60 -4.45 3.39
CA LEU A 141 -8.91 -4.91 2.91
C LEU A 141 -9.84 -5.27 4.08
N ALA A 142 -11.14 -5.23 3.84
CA ALA A 142 -12.15 -5.71 4.78
C ALA A 142 -12.10 -7.23 4.94
N HIS A 143 -12.27 -7.73 6.17
CA HIS A 143 -12.07 -9.15 6.50
C HIS A 143 -13.05 -10.10 5.78
N ALA A 144 -14.29 -9.67 5.59
CA ALA A 144 -15.38 -10.52 5.12
C ALA A 144 -15.27 -10.93 3.64
N SER A 145 -14.34 -10.34 2.89
CA SER A 145 -14.25 -10.50 1.43
C SER A 145 -12.89 -10.99 0.94
N LEU A 146 -12.05 -11.53 1.84
CA LEU A 146 -10.74 -12.04 1.47
C LEU A 146 -10.82 -13.43 0.82
N PRO A 147 -10.01 -13.70 -0.20
CA PRO A 147 -9.86 -15.05 -0.72
C PRO A 147 -9.14 -15.96 0.29
N GLN A 148 -9.38 -17.26 0.19
CA GLN A 148 -8.71 -18.25 1.03
C GLN A 148 -7.32 -18.62 0.49
N ALA A 149 -6.40 -19.00 1.37
CA ALA A 149 -5.13 -19.59 0.95
C ALA A 149 -5.36 -20.84 0.08
N GLY A 150 -4.55 -21.00 -0.97
CA GLY A 150 -4.70 -22.01 -2.02
C GLY A 150 -5.72 -21.67 -3.11
N ALA A 151 -6.50 -20.59 -2.96
CA ALA A 151 -7.44 -20.18 -4.00
C ALA A 151 -6.70 -19.71 -5.26
N ARG A 152 -7.27 -20.02 -6.43
CA ARG A 152 -6.82 -19.51 -7.72
C ARG A 152 -7.59 -18.24 -8.06
N ILE A 153 -6.85 -17.19 -8.36
CA ILE A 153 -7.40 -15.87 -8.70
C ILE A 153 -7.08 -15.56 -10.15
N ILE A 154 -8.04 -14.95 -10.84
CA ILE A 154 -7.90 -14.53 -12.23
C ILE A 154 -7.80 -13.00 -12.25
N ARG A 155 -6.83 -12.47 -12.99
CA ARG A 155 -6.67 -11.02 -13.20
C ARG A 155 -8.00 -10.36 -13.57
N GLY A 156 -8.33 -9.26 -12.91
CA GLY A 156 -9.56 -8.50 -13.16
C GLY A 156 -10.81 -9.04 -12.47
N THR A 157 -10.72 -10.13 -11.72
CA THR A 157 -11.83 -10.58 -10.86
C THR A 157 -11.85 -9.81 -9.53
N PRO A 158 -13.03 -9.60 -8.92
CA PRO A 158 -13.11 -8.98 -7.58
C PRO A 158 -12.41 -9.83 -6.52
N ILE A 159 -11.62 -9.18 -5.66
CA ILE A 159 -10.82 -9.83 -4.59
C ILE A 159 -11.03 -9.24 -3.20
N GLY A 160 -11.93 -8.27 -3.08
CA GLY A 160 -12.24 -7.64 -1.81
C GLY A 160 -12.69 -6.20 -1.97
N VAL A 161 -12.80 -5.54 -0.82
CA VAL A 161 -13.11 -4.11 -0.71
C VAL A 161 -12.18 -3.49 0.34
N ILE A 162 -11.97 -2.18 0.27
CA ILE A 162 -11.18 -1.44 1.26
C ILE A 162 -11.83 -1.50 2.64
N GLY A 163 -11.02 -1.83 3.66
CA GLY A 163 -11.46 -1.92 5.05
C GLY A 163 -11.54 -0.56 5.74
N ALA A 164 -12.43 -0.46 6.74
CA ALA A 164 -12.45 0.67 7.65
C ALA A 164 -11.31 0.58 8.69
N PRO A 165 -10.92 1.67 9.37
CA PRO A 165 -9.88 1.67 10.42
C PRO A 165 -10.03 0.58 11.49
N ARG A 166 -11.28 0.25 11.85
CA ARG A 166 -11.60 -0.81 12.83
C ARG A 166 -11.25 -2.24 12.37
N GLU A 167 -11.00 -2.44 11.08
CA GLU A 167 -10.78 -3.75 10.44
C GLU A 167 -9.61 -3.75 9.43
N ASN A 168 -8.96 -2.62 9.16
CA ASN A 168 -7.80 -2.54 8.28
C ASN A 168 -6.45 -2.48 9.06
N GLY A 169 -6.49 -2.78 10.37
CA GLY A 169 -5.33 -2.72 11.26
C GLY A 169 -5.14 -1.40 12.01
N GLY A 170 -6.10 -0.46 11.89
CA GLY A 170 -6.02 0.85 12.53
C GLY A 170 -5.39 1.92 11.65
N TRP A 171 -5.19 1.63 10.36
CA TRP A 171 -4.70 2.57 9.37
C TRP A 171 -5.83 3.43 8.79
N TYR A 172 -5.49 4.57 8.19
CA TYR A 172 -6.43 5.28 7.35
C TYR A 172 -6.84 4.41 6.13
N PRO A 173 -8.04 4.56 5.55
CA PRO A 173 -8.49 3.77 4.41
C PRO A 173 -7.63 3.99 3.15
N HIS A 174 -7.04 2.91 2.65
CA HIS A 174 -6.34 2.86 1.36
C HIS A 174 -6.14 1.40 0.94
N LEU A 175 -5.74 1.16 -0.30
CA LEU A 175 -5.14 -0.12 -0.70
C LEU A 175 -3.63 0.00 -0.59
N HIS A 176 -3.00 -0.88 0.19
CA HIS A 176 -1.57 -1.11 0.06
C HIS A 176 -1.33 -2.20 -0.98
N LEU A 177 -0.57 -1.87 -2.02
CA LEU A 177 -0.17 -2.79 -3.08
C LEU A 177 1.36 -2.88 -3.09
N GLN A 178 1.90 -4.06 -2.82
CA GLN A 178 3.35 -4.29 -2.82
C GLN A 178 3.71 -5.46 -3.72
N ALA A 179 4.78 -5.31 -4.48
CA ALA A 179 5.38 -6.41 -5.23
C ALA A 179 6.59 -6.95 -4.47
N LEU A 180 6.79 -8.26 -4.54
CA LEU A 180 7.95 -8.95 -3.97
C LEU A 180 8.60 -9.81 -5.06
N SER A 181 9.93 -9.80 -5.09
CA SER A 181 10.70 -10.75 -5.86
C SER A 181 10.66 -12.14 -5.22
N GLY A 182 11.12 -13.16 -5.96
CA GLY A 182 11.28 -14.50 -5.39
C GLY A 182 12.26 -14.52 -4.22
N GLU A 183 13.35 -13.75 -4.31
CA GLU A 183 14.34 -13.59 -3.24
C GLU A 183 13.71 -12.97 -1.98
N ALA A 184 12.90 -11.93 -2.14
CA ALA A 184 12.21 -11.29 -1.03
C ALA A 184 11.20 -12.23 -0.37
N TRP A 185 10.45 -13.00 -1.17
CA TRP A 185 9.52 -13.99 -0.65
C TRP A 185 10.22 -15.08 0.15
N GLU A 186 11.34 -15.64 -0.34
CA GLU A 186 12.12 -16.61 0.42
C GLU A 186 12.60 -16.03 1.76
N ALA A 187 13.03 -14.76 1.79
CA ALA A 187 13.41 -14.10 3.03
C ALA A 187 12.23 -13.96 4.01
N VAL A 188 11.04 -13.58 3.52
CA VAL A 188 9.80 -13.52 4.30
C VAL A 188 9.48 -14.86 4.96
N GLN A 189 9.69 -15.99 4.26
CA GLN A 189 9.41 -17.32 4.83
C GLN A 189 10.29 -17.65 6.06
N HIS A 190 11.46 -17.02 6.19
CA HIS A 190 12.36 -17.19 7.33
C HIS A 190 12.15 -16.14 8.44
N ALA A 191 11.48 -15.03 8.13
CA ALA A 191 11.20 -13.93 9.04
C ALA A 191 9.86 -13.24 8.70
N PRO A 192 8.72 -13.91 8.91
CA PRO A 192 7.42 -13.44 8.41
C PRO A 192 6.96 -12.13 9.06
N ASP A 193 7.34 -11.89 10.32
CA ASP A 193 6.87 -10.74 11.09
C ASP A 193 7.58 -9.42 10.76
N THR A 194 8.71 -9.43 10.05
CA THR A 194 9.56 -8.24 9.83
C THR A 194 9.57 -7.71 8.40
N LEU A 195 9.32 -8.55 7.40
CA LEU A 195 9.37 -8.16 5.98
C LEU A 195 8.00 -8.00 5.34
N LEU A 196 6.94 -8.36 6.06
CA LEU A 196 5.57 -8.22 5.58
C LEU A 196 4.88 -6.96 6.07
N ASP A 197 5.38 -6.18 7.03
CA ASP A 197 4.66 -5.01 7.59
C ASP A 197 4.63 -3.77 6.66
N GLY A 198 5.11 -3.90 5.41
CA GLY A 198 4.98 -2.88 4.35
C GLY A 198 6.03 -1.79 4.40
N TYR A 199 6.86 -1.80 5.45
CA TYR A 199 7.95 -0.87 5.70
C TYR A 199 9.26 -1.63 5.88
N GLY A 200 10.35 -0.99 5.50
CA GLY A 200 11.70 -1.51 5.67
C GLY A 200 12.69 -0.44 6.11
N TYR A 201 13.89 -0.89 6.45
CA TYR A 201 15.04 -0.03 6.67
C TYR A 201 15.65 0.37 5.33
N LEU A 202 16.21 1.59 5.26
CA LEU A 202 16.93 2.05 4.08
C LEU A 202 18.01 1.05 3.65
N GLY A 203 17.96 0.64 2.38
CA GLY A 203 18.88 -0.36 1.85
C GLY A 203 18.96 -0.35 0.32
N GLU A 204 20.16 -0.66 -0.20
CA GLU A 204 20.42 -0.61 -1.64
C GLU A 204 19.67 -1.67 -2.44
N ALA A 205 19.31 -2.79 -1.80
CA ALA A 205 18.61 -3.90 -2.42
C ALA A 205 17.09 -3.73 -2.50
N LEU A 206 16.51 -2.73 -1.83
CA LEU A 206 15.05 -2.63 -1.67
C LEU A 206 14.31 -2.63 -3.01
N GLY A 207 14.73 -1.84 -4.00
CA GLY A 207 14.04 -1.81 -5.30
C GLY A 207 14.17 -3.10 -6.13
N ARG A 208 15.12 -3.99 -5.81
CA ARG A 208 15.23 -5.33 -6.40
C ARG A 208 14.32 -6.32 -5.67
N LEU A 209 14.30 -6.25 -4.34
CA LEU A 209 13.53 -7.14 -3.47
C LEU A 209 12.03 -6.82 -3.54
N PHE A 210 11.71 -5.54 -3.58
CA PHE A 210 10.37 -4.96 -3.61
C PHE A 210 10.27 -4.03 -4.82
N PRO A 211 10.10 -4.58 -6.05
CA PRO A 211 10.02 -3.78 -7.26
C PRO A 211 8.78 -2.89 -7.28
N ASP A 212 8.75 -1.90 -8.17
CA ASP A 212 7.64 -0.96 -8.27
C ASP A 212 6.33 -1.68 -8.68
N PRO A 213 5.29 -1.69 -7.83
CA PRO A 213 4.02 -2.34 -8.13
C PRO A 213 3.08 -1.47 -9.00
N ALA A 214 3.37 -0.19 -9.23
CA ALA A 214 2.49 0.73 -9.95
C ALA A 214 2.03 0.21 -11.34
N PRO A 215 2.90 -0.41 -12.18
CA PRO A 215 2.49 -0.99 -13.45
C PRO A 215 1.41 -2.07 -13.33
N LEU A 216 1.36 -2.82 -12.23
CA LEU A 216 0.34 -3.85 -11.99
C LEU A 216 -1.08 -3.24 -11.95
N ALA A 217 -1.19 -2.00 -11.48
CA ALA A 217 -2.43 -1.23 -11.45
C ALA A 217 -2.64 -0.35 -12.70
N GLY A 218 -1.78 -0.49 -13.73
CA GLY A 218 -1.80 0.32 -14.96
C GLY A 218 -1.36 1.77 -14.75
N LEU A 219 -0.62 2.03 -13.68
CA LEU A 219 -0.01 3.32 -13.41
C LEU A 219 1.40 3.37 -14.01
N ARG A 220 1.92 4.58 -14.18
CA ARG A 220 3.27 4.78 -14.70
C ARG A 220 4.29 4.16 -13.74
N GLY A 221 5.14 3.27 -14.25
CA GLY A 221 6.27 2.75 -13.49
C GLY A 221 7.32 3.83 -13.20
N ARG A 222 7.89 3.77 -12.01
CA ARG A 222 8.98 4.62 -11.54
C ARG A 222 10.30 3.87 -11.77
N SER A 223 11.23 4.54 -12.44
CA SER A 223 12.64 4.16 -12.37
C SER A 223 13.20 4.78 -11.10
N ARG A 224 14.00 4.05 -10.33
CA ARG A 224 14.79 4.57 -9.20
C ARG A 224 15.42 5.92 -9.60
N LEU A 225 14.82 7.03 -9.20
CA LEU A 225 15.48 8.33 -9.29
C LEU A 225 16.44 8.38 -8.11
N ARG A 226 17.66 8.84 -8.41
CA ARG A 226 18.84 8.75 -7.57
C ARG A 226 18.60 9.37 -6.18
N PRO A 227 19.31 8.92 -5.13
CA PRO A 227 19.58 9.83 -4.03
C PRO A 227 20.35 10.98 -4.66
N ASP A 228 19.75 12.17 -4.72
CA ASP A 228 20.36 13.49 -4.99
C ASP A 228 19.25 14.41 -5.52
N GLY A 229 18.56 15.02 -4.55
CA GLY A 229 17.67 16.17 -4.69
C GLY A 229 17.58 16.84 -3.34
#